data_AF-A0A259K4H8-F1
#
_entry.id   AF-A0A259K4H8-F1
#
_cell.length_a   1.000
_cell.length_b   1.000
_cell.length_c   1.000
_cell.angle_alpha   90.00
_cell.angle_beta   90.00
_cell.angle_gamma   90.00
#
_symmetry.space_group_name_H-M   'P 1'
#
loop_
_entity.id
_entity.type
_entity.pdbx_description
1 polymer ?
#
loop_
_entity_poly.entity_id
_entity_poly.type
_entity_poly.pdbx_seq_one_letter_code
_entity_poly.pdbx_strand_id
1 'polypeptide(L)' 'MEEGSYGICVRCGDDIAEARLDAIPWTPLCRSCAK' A
#
# COMPACT_ATOMS: atom_id res chain seq x y z
N MET A 1 15.13 9.11 -10.89
CA MET A 1 14.35 7.87 -10.83
C MET A 1 13.61 7.94 -9.51
N GLU A 2 12.34 8.29 -9.54
CA GLU A 2 11.54 8.36 -8.32
C GLU A 2 11.21 6.92 -7.95
N GLU A 3 11.84 6.41 -6.89
CA GLU A 3 11.42 5.18 -6.22
C GLU A 3 10.03 5.46 -5.65
N GLY A 4 9.02 5.32 -6.52
CA GLY A 4 7.63 5.42 -6.14
C GLY A 4 7.42 4.46 -4.98
N SER A 5 6.90 4.97 -3.88
CA SER A 5 6.63 4.25 -2.63
C SER A 5 5.50 3.24 -2.83
N TYR A 6 5.68 2.35 -3.80
CA TYR A 6 4.75 1.31 -4.16
C TYR A 6 4.73 0.30 -3.02
N GLY A 7 3.53 0.09 -2.50
CA GLY A 7 3.37 -0.71 -1.30
C GLY A 7 3.57 0.05 0.00
N ILE A 8 3.51 1.38 0.04
CA ILE A 8 3.45 2.13 1.31
C ILE A 8 2.08 2.77 1.49
N CYS A 9 1.51 2.64 2.69
CA CYS A 9 0.25 3.23 3.08
C CYS A 9 0.39 4.74 3.21
N VAL A 10 -0.39 5.51 2.43
CA VAL A 10 -0.35 6.99 2.48
C VAL A 10 -0.87 7.58 3.79
N ARG A 11 -1.53 6.77 4.63
CA ARG A 11 -2.14 7.22 5.89
C ARG A 11 -1.26 7.00 7.11
N CYS A 12 -0.62 5.85 7.22
CA CYS A 12 0.20 5.49 8.38
C CYS A 12 1.69 5.33 8.06
N GLY A 13 2.06 5.24 6.78
CA GLY A 13 3.44 5.00 6.35
C GLY A 13 3.90 3.54 6.47
N ASP A 14 3.04 2.62 6.91
CA ASP A 14 3.36 1.18 6.93
C ASP A 14 3.34 0.56 5.55
N ASP A 15 4.06 -0.53 5.41
CA ASP A 15 4.02 -1.40 4.24
C ASP A 15 2.61 -1.99 4.00
N ILE A 16 2.21 -2.00 2.74
CA ILE A 16 1.00 -2.65 2.24
C ILE A 16 1.39 -4.08 1.89
N ALA A 17 0.75 -5.04 2.57
CA ALA A 17 0.97 -6.46 2.31
C ALA A 17 0.84 -6.81 0.82
N GLU A 18 1.76 -7.62 0.32
CA GLU A 18 1.83 -8.03 -1.09
C GLU A 18 0.51 -8.65 -1.57
N ALA A 19 -0.14 -9.48 -0.76
CA ALA A 19 -1.45 -10.07 -1.08
C ALA A 19 -2.53 -9.02 -1.35
N ARG A 20 -2.40 -7.80 -0.79
CA ARG A 20 -3.31 -6.69 -1.06
C ARG A 20 -2.93 -5.94 -2.34
N LEU A 21 -1.64 -5.85 -2.67
CA LEU A 21 -1.18 -5.33 -3.96
C LEU A 21 -1.51 -6.31 -5.09
N ASP A 22 -1.52 -7.61 -4.85
CA ASP A 22 -1.94 -8.62 -5.83
C ASP A 22 -3.45 -8.50 -6.14
N ALA A 23 -4.27 -8.34 -5.10
CA ALA A 23 -5.71 -8.14 -5.27
C ALA A 23 -6.07 -6.73 -5.79
N ILE A 24 -5.36 -5.69 -5.34
CA ILE A 24 -5.60 -4.28 -5.67
C ILE A 24 -4.24 -3.56 -5.82
N PRO A 25 -3.62 -3.60 -7.01
CA PRO A 25 -2.26 -3.08 -7.24
C PRO A 25 -2.10 -1.59 -6.94
N TRP A 26 -3.14 -0.80 -7.20
CA TRP A 26 -3.14 0.65 -7.01
C TRP A 26 -3.63 1.06 -5.61
N THR A 27 -3.65 0.17 -4.61
CA THR A 27 -4.22 0.54 -3.31
C THR A 27 -3.34 1.57 -2.59
N PRO A 28 -3.89 2.73 -2.19
CA PRO A 28 -3.11 3.73 -1.45
C PRO A 28 -3.02 3.42 0.05
N LEU A 29 -3.74 2.39 0.55
CA LEU A 29 -3.90 2.14 1.98
C LEU A 29 -3.64 0.66 2.35
N CYS A 30 -2.99 0.45 3.50
CA CYS A 30 -2.83 -0.87 4.09
C CYS A 30 -4.19 -1.43 4.56
N ARG A 31 -4.22 -2.76 4.81
CA ARG A 31 -5.44 -3.46 5.26
C ARG A 31 -6.01 -2.87 6.56
N SER A 32 -5.16 -2.38 7.45
CA SER A 32 -5.58 -1.80 8.73
C SER A 32 -6.25 -0.43 8.56
N CYS A 33 -5.77 0.39 7.62
CA CYS A 33 -6.31 1.72 7.34
C CYS A 33 -7.52 1.72 6.41
N ALA A 34 -7.68 0.67 5.59
CA ALA A 34 -8.79 0.49 4.67
C ALA A 34 -9.95 -0.35 5.25
N LYS A 35 -9.83 -0.78 6.52
CA LYS A 35 -10.95 -1.30 7.30
C LYS A 35 -11.91 -0.19 7.69
#